data_AF-A0AAU9LVI6-F1
#
_entry.id   AF-A0AAU9LVI6-F1
#
_cell.length_a   1.000
_cell.length_b   1.000
_cell.length_c   1.000
_cell.angle_alpha   90.00
_cell.angle_beta   90.00
_cell.angle_gamma   90.00
#
_symmetry.space_group_name_H-M   'P 1'
#
loop_
_entity.id
_entity.type
_entity.pdbx_description
1 polymer ?
#
loop_
_entity_poly.entity_id
_entity_poly.type
_entity_poly.pdbx_seq_one_letter_code
_entity_poly.pdbx_strand_id
1 'polypeptide(L)'
;MTRRLSSWNLLPIRVPSSLLHELGIFEILRALWSNFMQMKGMLSNTPPLWKLRSNLLTKNWNCWLKNEALSIRVESLERELLDKEKLLLDRKAELSQLGGNLDWLVKDGIVRIVDKVIELPNFLQGVGQINNMCFDAGEELGRELLRKEIVVRTFDPNVSSSTSSHTGEIVDAIDSFFTCDYASLMNLGSLDVSGLLRLCVDDDNGGASPSSNIKVTGLDGNVGT
;
A
#
# COMPACT_ATOMS: atom_id res chain seq x y z
N MET A 1 -57.82 6.29 51.26
CA MET A 1 -56.71 5.32 51.29
C MET A 1 -56.51 4.78 49.89
N THR A 2 -55.53 5.31 49.16
CA THR A 2 -55.29 5.04 47.73
C THR A 2 -53.99 4.24 47.62
N ARG A 3 -54.06 2.95 47.30
CA ARG A 3 -52.86 2.12 47.08
C ARG A 3 -52.30 2.40 45.68
N ARG A 4 -51.09 2.97 45.61
CA ARG A 4 -50.28 3.05 44.39
C ARG A 4 -49.82 1.64 44.01
N LEU A 5 -50.19 1.17 42.82
CA LEU A 5 -49.59 -0.01 42.19
C LEU A 5 -48.20 0.38 41.67
N SER A 6 -47.18 -0.33 42.14
CA SER A 6 -45.81 -0.21 41.69
C SER A 6 -45.69 -0.63 40.22
N SER A 7 -45.04 0.23 39.43
CA SER A 7 -44.64 -0.02 38.04
C SER A 7 -43.67 -1.20 37.99
N TRP A 8 -44.09 -2.32 37.40
CA TRP A 8 -43.20 -3.40 37.05
C TRP A 8 -42.44 -3.01 35.77
N ASN A 9 -41.19 -2.61 35.91
CA ASN A 9 -40.27 -2.44 34.80
C ASN A 9 -39.89 -3.82 34.26
N LEU A 10 -40.70 -4.36 33.35
CA LEU A 10 -40.35 -5.53 32.56
C LEU A 10 -39.28 -5.10 31.55
N LEU A 11 -38.00 -5.35 31.89
CA LEU A 11 -36.94 -5.34 30.89
C LEU A 11 -37.27 -6.41 29.84
N PRO A 12 -37.23 -6.09 28.53
CA PRO A 12 -37.49 -7.07 27.49
C PRO A 12 -36.41 -8.15 27.57
N ILE A 13 -36.80 -9.35 28.00
CA ILE A 13 -35.96 -10.54 27.93
C ILE A 13 -35.72 -10.80 26.44
N ARG A 14 -34.52 -10.44 25.96
CA ARG A 14 -34.09 -10.68 24.59
C ARG A 14 -33.74 -12.16 24.48
N VAL A 15 -34.71 -12.99 24.11
CA VAL A 15 -34.46 -14.40 23.80
C VAL A 15 -33.72 -14.45 22.46
N PRO A 16 -32.54 -15.09 22.38
CA PRO A 16 -31.82 -15.27 21.12
C PRO A 16 -32.69 -15.99 20.08
N SER A 17 -32.74 -15.46 18.85
CA SER A 17 -33.53 -16.02 17.73
C SER A 17 -33.18 -17.49 17.46
N SER A 18 -31.92 -17.87 17.72
CA SER A 18 -31.41 -19.25 17.58
C SER A 18 -32.17 -20.28 18.43
N LEU A 19 -32.57 -19.92 19.66
CA LEU A 19 -33.33 -20.81 20.54
C LEU A 19 -34.79 -20.99 20.10
N LEU A 20 -35.38 -19.98 19.46
CA LEU A 20 -36.75 -20.07 18.94
C LEU A 20 -36.85 -20.97 17.70
N HIS A 21 -35.78 -21.01 16.91
CA HIS A 21 -35.68 -21.87 15.74
C HIS A 21 -35.51 -23.35 16.13
N GLU A 22 -34.74 -23.62 17.19
CA GLU A 22 -34.48 -24.97 17.70
C GLU A 22 -35.73 -25.61 18.33
N LEU A 23 -36.60 -24.80 18.95
CA LEU A 23 -37.79 -25.28 19.64
C LEU A 23 -39.02 -25.49 18.73
N GLY A 24 -38.91 -25.24 17.42
CA GLY A 24 -40.04 -25.40 16.48
C GLY A 24 -41.24 -24.47 16.77
N ILE A 25 -41.07 -23.49 17.66
CA ILE A 25 -42.13 -22.57 18.13
C ILE A 25 -42.71 -21.78 16.95
N PHE A 26 -41.90 -21.50 15.93
CA PHE A 26 -42.32 -20.82 14.71
C PHE A 26 -43.39 -21.59 13.94
N GLU A 27 -43.23 -22.90 13.77
CA GLU A 27 -44.21 -23.72 13.07
C GLU A 27 -45.51 -23.85 13.86
N ILE A 28 -45.41 -23.93 15.20
CA ILE A 28 -46.57 -23.95 16.09
C ILE A 28 -47.34 -22.63 16.00
N LEU A 29 -46.65 -21.48 16.07
CA LEU A 29 -47.28 -20.16 15.95
C LEU A 29 -47.91 -19.94 14.57
N ARG A 30 -47.24 -20.40 13.49
CA ARG A 30 -47.77 -20.33 12.13
C ARG A 30 -49.02 -21.20 11.98
N ALA A 31 -49.00 -22.42 12.51
CA ALA A 31 -50.16 -23.32 12.49
C ALA A 31 -51.33 -22.75 13.30
N LEU A 32 -51.08 -22.22 14.50
CA LEU A 32 -52.09 -21.56 15.33
C LEU A 32 -52.70 -20.33 14.63
N TRP A 33 -51.88 -19.54 13.96
CA TRP A 33 -52.36 -18.39 13.18
C TRP A 33 -53.21 -18.82 11.97
N SER A 34 -52.78 -19.86 11.25
CA SER A 34 -53.53 -20.43 10.13
C SER A 34 -54.92 -20.90 10.58
N ASN A 35 -54.99 -21.66 11.68
CA ASN A 35 -56.24 -22.11 12.28
C ASN A 35 -57.13 -20.95 12.73
N PHE A 36 -56.54 -19.91 13.34
CA PHE A 36 -57.26 -18.71 13.74
C PHE A 36 -57.89 -17.98 12.53
N MET A 37 -57.17 -17.89 11.41
CA MET A 37 -57.68 -17.26 10.18
C MET A 37 -58.78 -18.08 9.51
N GLN A 38 -58.73 -19.41 9.59
CA GLN A 38 -59.84 -20.27 9.12
C GLN A 38 -61.11 -20.06 9.96
N MET A 39 -60.99 -20.00 11.28
CA MET A 39 -62.13 -19.72 12.18
C MET A 39 -62.78 -18.36 11.92
N LYS A 40 -61.99 -17.35 11.52
CA LYS A 40 -62.51 -16.03 11.16
C LYS A 40 -63.51 -16.08 10.00
N GLY A 41 -63.30 -16.95 9.02
CA GLY A 41 -64.23 -17.13 7.89
C GLY A 41 -65.61 -17.63 8.33
N MET A 42 -65.64 -18.47 9.37
CA MET A 42 -66.87 -19.06 9.91
C MET A 42 -67.68 -18.13 10.81
N LEU A 43 -67.05 -17.09 11.38
CA LEU A 43 -67.66 -16.18 12.39
C LEU A 43 -68.12 -14.83 11.83
N SER A 44 -68.11 -14.66 10.50
CA SER A 44 -68.30 -13.37 9.81
C SER A 44 -69.67 -12.67 10.04
N ASN A 45 -70.65 -13.35 10.66
CA ASN A 45 -71.99 -12.81 10.94
C ASN A 45 -72.18 -12.20 12.36
N THR A 46 -71.12 -11.97 13.14
CA THR A 46 -71.20 -11.57 14.57
C THR A 46 -70.79 -10.08 14.81
N PRO A 47 -70.82 -9.50 16.04
CA PRO A 47 -70.93 -8.05 16.29
C PRO A 47 -69.60 -7.25 16.18
N PRO A 48 -69.62 -5.90 16.06
CA PRO A 48 -68.48 -5.03 15.75
C PRO A 48 -67.15 -5.24 16.49
N LEU A 49 -67.17 -5.86 17.68
CA LEU A 49 -65.98 -6.18 18.48
C LEU A 49 -65.01 -7.18 17.80
N TRP A 50 -65.50 -8.12 16.98
CA TRP A 50 -64.62 -9.08 16.31
C TRP A 50 -63.73 -8.40 15.25
N LYS A 51 -64.25 -7.36 14.59
CA LYS A 51 -63.52 -6.61 13.56
C LYS A 51 -62.35 -5.85 14.18
N LEU A 52 -62.56 -5.24 15.35
CA LEU A 52 -61.49 -4.60 16.12
C LEU A 52 -60.43 -5.62 16.56
N ARG A 53 -60.84 -6.76 17.12
CA ARG A 53 -59.90 -7.82 17.54
C ARG A 53 -59.10 -8.38 16.38
N SER A 54 -59.74 -8.64 15.23
CA SER A 54 -59.04 -9.10 14.03
C SER A 54 -58.04 -8.06 13.53
N ASN A 55 -58.42 -6.79 13.48
CA ASN A 55 -57.51 -5.73 13.02
C ASN A 55 -56.29 -5.59 13.93
N LEU A 56 -56.49 -5.68 15.26
CA LEU A 56 -55.39 -5.65 16.22
C LEU A 56 -54.45 -6.85 16.06
N LEU A 57 -55.00 -8.05 15.90
CA LEU A 57 -54.21 -9.25 15.69
C LEU A 57 -53.42 -9.19 14.38
N THR A 58 -54.03 -8.74 13.28
CA THR A 58 -53.33 -8.58 12.00
C THR A 58 -52.20 -7.54 12.10
N LYS A 59 -52.43 -6.42 12.80
CA LYS A 59 -51.37 -5.42 13.05
C LYS A 59 -50.23 -6.00 13.87
N ASN A 60 -50.52 -6.72 14.96
CA ASN A 60 -49.52 -7.35 15.81
C ASN A 60 -48.70 -8.40 15.04
N TRP A 61 -49.37 -9.24 14.24
CA TRP A 61 -48.71 -10.22 13.38
C TRP A 61 -47.77 -9.57 12.37
N ASN A 62 -48.22 -8.53 11.68
CA ASN A 62 -47.40 -7.78 10.73
C ASN A 62 -46.19 -7.10 11.41
N CYS A 63 -46.37 -6.58 12.63
CA CYS A 63 -45.27 -6.01 13.42
C CYS A 63 -44.23 -7.08 13.76
N TRP A 64 -44.68 -8.25 14.20
CA TRP A 64 -43.81 -9.37 14.53
C TRP A 64 -43.02 -9.87 13.30
N LEU A 65 -43.67 -10.04 12.14
CA LEU A 65 -42.98 -10.41 10.90
C LEU A 65 -41.91 -9.41 10.50
N LYS A 66 -42.19 -8.10 10.65
CA LYS A 66 -41.18 -7.06 10.39
C LYS A 66 -40.01 -7.13 11.36
N ASN A 67 -40.27 -7.37 12.63
CA ASN A 67 -39.22 -7.52 13.63
C ASN A 67 -38.35 -8.75 13.36
N GLU A 68 -38.95 -9.86 12.92
CA GLU A 68 -38.20 -11.05 12.55
C GLU A 68 -37.30 -10.80 11.33
N ALA A 69 -37.85 -10.22 10.26
CA ALA A 69 -37.08 -9.85 9.08
C ALA A 69 -35.93 -8.89 9.41
N LEU A 70 -36.15 -7.95 10.33
CA LEU A 70 -35.10 -7.07 10.84
C LEU A 70 -34.06 -7.84 11.66
N SER A 71 -34.47 -8.80 12.49
CA SER A 71 -33.56 -9.64 13.28
C SER A 71 -32.61 -10.42 12.39
N ILE A 72 -33.14 -11.11 11.38
CA ILE A 72 -32.34 -11.86 10.39
C ILE A 72 -31.36 -10.93 9.66
N ARG A 73 -31.81 -9.74 9.27
CA ARG A 73 -30.95 -8.76 8.61
C ARG A 73 -29.83 -8.25 9.52
N VAL A 74 -30.11 -8.03 10.79
CA VAL A 74 -29.08 -7.63 11.78
C VAL A 74 -28.05 -8.74 11.94
N GLU A 75 -28.48 -9.99 12.15
CA GLU A 75 -27.57 -11.14 12.27
C GLU A 75 -26.72 -11.37 11.01
N SER A 76 -27.27 -11.07 9.83
CA SER A 76 -26.52 -11.10 8.57
C SER A 76 -25.46 -10.01 8.50
N LEU A 77 -25.80 -8.78 8.91
CA LEU A 77 -24.87 -7.66 8.90
C LEU A 77 -23.77 -7.82 9.94
N GLU A 78 -24.07 -8.38 11.11
CA GLU A 78 -23.07 -8.70 12.13
C GLU A 78 -22.03 -9.70 11.62
N ARG A 79 -22.45 -10.73 10.89
CA ARG A 79 -21.53 -11.68 10.24
C ARG A 79 -20.66 -11.00 9.18
N GLU A 80 -21.25 -10.19 8.30
CA GLU A 80 -20.51 -9.45 7.28
C GLU A 80 -19.49 -8.47 7.88
N LEU A 81 -19.84 -7.85 9.01
CA LEU A 81 -18.94 -6.96 9.74
C LEU A 81 -17.73 -7.73 10.30
N LEU A 82 -17.96 -8.89 10.92
CA LEU A 82 -16.89 -9.75 11.44
C LEU A 82 -15.95 -10.24 10.32
N ASP A 83 -16.49 -10.62 9.17
CA ASP A 83 -15.68 -11.03 8.01
C ASP A 83 -14.82 -9.88 7.49
N LYS A 84 -15.37 -8.67 7.44
CA LYS A 84 -14.60 -7.46 7.04
C LYS A 84 -13.55 -7.08 8.07
N GLU A 85 -13.83 -7.20 9.36
CA GLU A 85 -12.86 -6.94 10.42
C GLU A 85 -11.66 -7.88 10.33
N LYS A 86 -11.93 -9.18 10.09
CA LYS A 86 -10.87 -10.16 9.83
C LYS A 86 -10.02 -9.78 8.61
N LEU A 87 -10.65 -9.43 7.49
CA LEU A 87 -9.94 -9.00 6.28
C LEU A 87 -9.04 -7.78 6.53
N LEU A 88 -9.49 -6.82 7.34
CA LEU A 88 -8.70 -5.65 7.70
C LEU A 88 -7.48 -6.00 8.57
N LEU A 89 -7.63 -6.96 9.49
CA LEU A 89 -6.50 -7.44 10.29
C LEU A 89 -5.45 -8.14 9.43
N ASP A 90 -5.88 -8.98 8.48
CA ASP A 90 -4.98 -9.68 7.56
C ASP A 90 -4.19 -8.67 6.71
N ARG A 91 -4.87 -7.70 6.09
CA ARG A 91 -4.21 -6.62 5.33
C ARG A 91 -3.28 -5.75 6.15
N LYS A 92 -3.61 -5.51 7.43
CA LYS A 92 -2.74 -4.75 8.34
C LYS A 92 -1.43 -5.50 8.61
N ALA A 93 -1.50 -6.82 8.74
CA ALA A 93 -0.31 -7.66 8.89
C ALA A 93 0.56 -7.61 7.63
N GLU A 94 -0.04 -7.73 6.44
CA GLU A 94 0.69 -7.60 5.15
C GLU A 94 1.39 -6.24 5.02
N LEU A 95 0.69 -5.14 5.33
CA LEU A 95 1.28 -3.79 5.28
C LEU A 95 2.42 -3.61 6.29
N SER A 96 2.32 -4.24 7.46
CA SER A 96 3.38 -4.21 8.47
C SER A 96 4.61 -4.98 7.99
N GLN A 97 4.42 -6.12 7.32
CA GLN A 97 5.51 -6.86 6.67
C GLN A 97 6.16 -6.05 5.54
N LEU A 98 5.37 -5.40 4.70
CA LEU A 98 5.86 -4.53 3.63
C LEU A 98 6.65 -3.34 4.19
N GLY A 99 6.16 -2.74 5.28
CA GLY A 99 6.87 -1.68 5.99
C GLY A 99 8.23 -2.13 6.51
N GLY A 100 8.34 -3.33 7.08
CA GLY A 100 9.61 -3.92 7.51
C GLY A 100 10.58 -4.15 6.35
N ASN A 101 10.09 -4.68 5.22
CA ASN A 101 10.92 -4.88 4.03
C ASN A 101 11.44 -3.56 3.45
N LEU A 102 10.60 -2.51 3.43
CA LEU A 102 11.00 -1.20 2.95
C LEU A 102 12.01 -0.53 3.89
N ASP A 103 11.82 -0.64 5.20
CA ASP A 103 12.76 -0.11 6.19
C ASP A 103 14.15 -0.76 6.03
N TRP A 104 14.20 -2.08 5.85
CA TRP A 104 15.43 -2.81 5.54
C TRP A 104 16.05 -2.35 4.21
N LEU A 105 15.23 -2.20 3.16
CA LEU A 105 15.72 -1.77 1.85
C LEU A 105 16.35 -0.37 1.93
N VAL A 106 15.73 0.56 2.68
CA VAL A 106 16.22 1.92 2.83
C VAL A 106 17.49 1.98 3.68
N LYS A 107 17.56 1.21 4.77
CA LYS A 107 18.70 1.23 5.70
C LYS A 107 19.91 0.47 5.19
N ASP A 108 19.69 -0.75 4.72
CA ASP A 108 20.77 -1.69 4.39
C ASP A 108 20.90 -1.88 2.88
N GLY A 109 19.76 -1.97 2.17
CA GLY A 109 19.75 -2.24 0.73
C GLY A 109 20.38 -1.13 -0.10
N ILE A 110 20.01 0.13 0.13
CA ILE A 110 20.58 1.28 -0.57
C ILE A 110 22.08 1.39 -0.31
N VAL A 111 22.51 1.22 0.94
CA VAL A 111 23.94 1.27 1.30
C VAL A 111 24.72 0.20 0.53
N ARG A 112 24.23 -1.05 0.51
CA ARG A 112 24.86 -2.13 -0.29
C ARG A 112 24.92 -1.82 -1.77
N ILE A 113 23.86 -1.25 -2.34
CA ILE A 113 23.86 -0.85 -3.76
C ILE A 113 24.92 0.21 -4.00
N VAL A 114 24.96 1.26 -3.17
CA VAL A 114 25.94 2.35 -3.27
C VAL A 114 27.37 1.81 -3.12
N ASP A 115 27.62 0.92 -2.18
CA ASP A 115 28.92 0.27 -2.00
C ASP A 115 29.34 -0.47 -3.28
N LYS A 116 28.44 -1.25 -3.87
CA LYS A 116 28.70 -1.91 -5.16
C LYS A 116 28.96 -0.92 -6.28
N VAL A 117 28.22 0.19 -6.36
CA VAL A 117 28.45 1.24 -7.36
C VAL A 117 29.85 1.81 -7.22
N ILE A 118 30.27 2.11 -5.99
CA ILE A 118 31.59 2.68 -5.69
C ILE A 118 32.70 1.69 -6.06
N GLU A 119 32.47 0.39 -5.91
CA GLU A 119 33.42 -0.66 -6.29
C GLU A 119 33.50 -0.91 -7.80
N LEU A 120 32.57 -0.38 -8.62
CA LEU A 120 32.62 -0.60 -10.07
C LEU A 120 33.86 0.09 -10.67
N PRO A 121 34.70 -0.64 -11.42
CA PRO A 121 35.94 -0.09 -11.98
C PRO A 121 35.68 1.09 -12.92
N ASN A 122 34.55 1.10 -13.63
CA ASN A 122 34.14 2.21 -14.50
C ASN A 122 33.80 3.47 -13.70
N PHE A 123 33.16 3.32 -12.52
CA PHE A 123 32.86 4.44 -11.64
C PHE A 123 34.15 5.04 -11.07
N LEU A 124 35.04 4.19 -10.55
CA LEU A 124 36.36 4.62 -10.07
C LEU A 124 37.20 5.27 -11.17
N GLN A 125 37.17 4.74 -12.40
CA GLN A 125 37.85 5.31 -13.56
C GLN A 125 37.30 6.70 -13.91
N GLY A 126 35.98 6.86 -13.95
CA GLY A 126 35.35 8.16 -14.22
C GLY A 126 35.70 9.20 -13.16
N VAL A 127 35.63 8.84 -11.87
CA VAL A 127 36.05 9.73 -10.76
C VAL A 127 37.54 10.07 -10.87
N GLY A 128 38.39 9.11 -11.24
CA GLY A 128 39.81 9.33 -11.48
C GLY A 128 40.10 10.32 -12.61
N GLN A 129 39.36 10.23 -13.72
CA GLN A 129 39.47 11.17 -14.84
C GLN A 129 39.10 12.59 -14.42
N ILE A 130 38.00 12.77 -13.68
CA ILE A 130 37.57 14.08 -13.17
C ILE A 130 38.63 14.66 -12.21
N ASN A 131 39.16 13.84 -11.30
CA ASN A 131 40.20 14.29 -10.37
C ASN A 131 41.46 14.77 -11.09
N ASN A 132 41.89 14.05 -12.13
CA ASN A 132 43.05 14.47 -12.93
C ASN A 132 42.79 15.79 -13.66
N MET A 133 41.61 15.96 -14.28
CA MET A 133 41.26 17.23 -14.94
C MET A 133 41.24 18.41 -13.96
N CYS A 134 40.67 18.22 -12.76
CA CYS A 134 40.67 19.25 -11.72
C CYS A 134 42.08 19.58 -11.22
N PHE A 135 42.93 18.56 -11.08
CA PHE A 135 44.32 18.75 -10.69
C PHE A 135 45.09 19.53 -11.75
N ASP A 136 44.99 19.14 -13.02
CA ASP A 136 45.66 19.82 -14.14
C ASP A 136 45.18 21.28 -14.26
N ALA A 137 43.87 21.52 -14.18
CA ALA A 137 43.29 22.86 -14.19
C ALA A 137 43.74 23.72 -13.01
N GLY A 138 43.82 23.14 -11.80
CA GLY A 138 44.29 23.82 -10.59
C GLY A 138 45.79 24.11 -10.63
N GLU A 139 46.60 23.20 -11.15
CA GLU A 139 48.05 23.37 -11.34
C GLU A 139 48.33 24.46 -12.39
N GLU A 140 47.57 24.48 -13.48
CA GLU A 140 47.65 25.50 -14.51
C GLU A 140 47.26 26.89 -13.97
N LEU A 141 46.15 26.99 -13.22
CA LEU A 141 45.76 28.22 -12.51
C LEU A 141 46.84 28.69 -11.53
N GLY A 142 47.43 27.76 -10.77
CA GLY A 142 48.54 28.04 -9.85
C GLY A 142 49.78 28.56 -10.58
N ARG A 143 50.14 27.95 -11.71
CA ARG A 143 51.24 28.41 -12.58
C ARG A 143 50.96 29.77 -13.20
N GLU A 144 49.73 30.05 -13.59
CA GLU A 144 49.34 31.32 -14.21
C GLU A 144 49.34 32.47 -13.19
N LEU A 145 48.91 32.22 -11.95
CA LEU A 145 49.06 33.16 -10.82
C LEU A 145 50.53 33.45 -10.52
N LEU A 146 51.38 32.42 -10.46
CA LEU A 146 52.83 32.56 -10.27
C LEU A 146 53.49 33.35 -11.41
N ARG A 147 53.08 33.11 -12.67
CA ARG A 147 53.54 33.91 -13.81
C ARG A 147 53.07 35.35 -13.73
N LYS A 148 51.81 35.62 -13.34
CA LYS A 148 51.35 37.00 -13.12
C LYS A 148 52.16 37.69 -12.01
N GLU A 149 52.43 37.00 -10.91
CA GLU A 149 53.20 37.56 -9.80
C GLU A 149 54.68 37.80 -10.15
N ILE A 150 55.29 36.89 -10.91
CA ILE A 150 56.69 37.03 -11.39
C ILE A 150 56.79 38.10 -12.50
N VAL A 151 55.80 38.20 -13.40
CA VAL A 151 55.84 39.11 -14.56
C VAL A 151 55.25 40.50 -14.24
N VAL A 152 54.76 40.75 -13.02
CA VAL A 152 54.52 42.12 -12.50
C VAL A 152 55.79 42.99 -12.47
N ARG A 153 56.99 42.43 -12.73
CA ARG A 153 58.18 43.23 -13.03
C ARG A 153 58.29 43.73 -14.47
N THR A 154 57.52 43.23 -15.44
CA THR A 154 57.54 43.66 -16.86
C THR A 154 56.31 43.14 -17.64
N PHE A 155 55.09 43.69 -17.45
CA PHE A 155 53.92 43.30 -18.27
C PHE A 155 53.35 44.47 -19.10
N ASP A 156 53.17 44.21 -20.40
CA ASP A 156 52.48 45.03 -21.39
C ASP A 156 51.02 44.53 -21.54
N PRO A 157 50.00 45.39 -21.31
CA PRO A 157 48.59 44.99 -21.20
C PRO A 157 47.89 44.55 -22.50
N ASN A 158 48.55 44.55 -23.65
CA ASN A 158 47.88 44.33 -24.95
C ASN A 158 47.93 42.90 -25.51
N VAL A 159 48.48 41.92 -24.79
CA VAL A 159 48.46 40.52 -25.24
C VAL A 159 47.34 39.76 -24.54
N SER A 160 46.17 39.71 -25.18
CA SER A 160 45.04 38.89 -24.76
C SER A 160 45.40 37.41 -24.78
N SER A 161 45.51 36.78 -23.60
CA SER A 161 45.76 35.34 -23.47
C SER A 161 44.49 34.53 -23.76
N SER A 162 44.64 33.50 -24.60
CA SER A 162 43.59 32.56 -25.01
C SER A 162 43.28 31.49 -23.97
N THR A 163 42.86 31.88 -22.76
CA THR A 163 42.47 30.94 -21.68
C THR A 163 41.04 30.38 -21.81
N SER A 164 40.32 30.67 -22.89
CA SER A 164 38.87 30.39 -22.97
C SER A 164 38.48 29.00 -23.48
N SER A 165 39.42 28.11 -23.88
CA SER A 165 39.04 26.80 -24.44
C SER A 165 38.86 25.70 -23.39
N HIS A 166 39.53 25.79 -22.24
CA HIS A 166 39.61 24.65 -21.31
C HIS A 166 38.45 24.57 -20.32
N THR A 167 37.82 25.72 -20.02
CA THR A 167 36.63 25.77 -19.14
C THR A 167 35.42 25.08 -19.78
N GLY A 168 35.33 25.07 -21.12
CA GLY A 168 34.27 24.37 -21.85
C GLY A 168 34.35 22.85 -21.68
N GLU A 169 35.54 22.28 -21.82
CA GLU A 169 35.75 20.82 -21.71
C GLU A 169 35.43 20.28 -20.31
N ILE A 170 35.72 21.06 -19.25
CA ILE A 170 35.37 20.67 -17.87
C ILE A 170 33.85 20.68 -17.67
N VAL A 171 33.15 21.69 -18.18
CA VAL A 171 31.69 21.78 -18.08
C VAL A 171 31.03 20.64 -18.85
N ASP A 172 31.51 20.33 -20.06
CA ASP A 172 30.98 19.23 -20.88
C ASP A 172 31.22 17.85 -20.22
N ALA A 173 32.37 17.64 -19.58
CA ALA A 173 32.66 16.40 -18.85
C ALA A 173 31.76 16.24 -17.60
N ILE A 174 31.52 17.33 -16.86
CA ILE A 174 30.61 17.34 -15.71
C ILE A 174 29.17 17.08 -16.18
N ASP A 175 28.73 17.73 -17.25
CA ASP A 175 27.38 17.56 -17.79
C ASP A 175 27.17 16.13 -18.32
N SER A 176 28.17 15.56 -18.99
CA SER A 176 28.17 14.14 -19.40
C SER A 176 28.12 13.17 -18.21
N PHE A 177 28.71 13.53 -17.07
CA PHE A 177 28.66 12.71 -15.85
C PHE A 177 27.27 12.76 -15.19
N PHE A 178 26.63 13.94 -15.15
CA PHE A 178 25.28 14.08 -14.60
C PHE A 178 24.18 13.51 -15.50
N THR A 179 24.38 13.55 -16.81
CA THR A 179 23.44 13.01 -17.80
C THR A 179 23.67 11.52 -18.10
N CYS A 180 24.71 10.92 -17.51
CA CYS A 180 24.98 9.50 -17.68
C CYS A 180 23.82 8.68 -17.10
N ASP A 181 23.22 7.82 -17.91
CA ASP A 181 22.19 6.89 -17.45
C ASP A 181 22.85 5.76 -16.66
N TYR A 182 23.08 6.00 -15.37
CA TYR A 182 23.69 5.04 -14.46
C TYR A 182 22.90 3.73 -14.35
N ALA A 183 21.57 3.75 -14.59
CA ALA A 183 20.75 2.55 -14.60
C ALA A 183 21.10 1.68 -15.82
N SER A 184 21.24 2.27 -17.01
CA SER A 184 21.73 1.57 -18.20
C SER A 184 23.20 1.17 -18.07
N LEU A 185 24.06 2.03 -17.49
CA LEU A 185 25.49 1.77 -17.31
C LEU A 185 25.74 0.57 -16.39
N MET A 186 24.91 0.40 -15.36
CA MET A 186 24.96 -0.74 -14.45
C MET A 186 24.16 -1.95 -14.94
N ASN A 187 23.67 -1.92 -16.18
CA ASN A 187 22.78 -2.94 -16.76
C ASN A 187 21.58 -3.27 -15.87
N LEU A 188 21.09 -2.29 -15.10
CA LEU A 188 20.00 -2.49 -14.16
C LEU A 188 18.65 -2.60 -14.87
N GLY A 189 18.53 -2.14 -16.12
CA GLY A 189 17.25 -2.18 -16.86
C GLY A 189 16.07 -1.64 -16.04
N SER A 190 14.84 -2.09 -16.32
CA SER A 190 13.71 -1.90 -15.40
C SER A 190 13.78 -2.96 -14.30
N LEU A 191 14.58 -2.72 -13.26
CA LEU A 191 14.71 -3.64 -12.14
C LEU A 191 13.45 -3.55 -11.26
N ASP A 192 12.66 -4.63 -11.18
CA ASP A 192 11.57 -4.72 -10.21
C ASP A 192 12.11 -4.98 -8.80
N VAL A 193 11.23 -4.88 -7.78
CA VAL A 193 11.61 -5.06 -6.36
C VAL A 193 12.27 -6.42 -6.13
N SER A 194 11.89 -7.45 -6.90
CA SER A 194 12.46 -8.79 -6.81
C SER A 194 13.88 -8.86 -7.38
N GLY A 195 14.17 -8.16 -8.48
CA GLY A 195 15.52 -8.00 -9.03
C GLY A 195 16.44 -7.25 -8.07
N LEU A 196 15.92 -6.22 -7.39
CA LEU A 196 16.65 -5.43 -6.40
C LEU A 196 17.01 -6.28 -5.17
N LEU A 197 16.07 -7.09 -4.70
CA LEU A 197 16.31 -8.06 -3.62
C LEU A 197 17.38 -9.09 -4.00
N ARG A 198 17.37 -9.59 -5.24
CA ARG A 198 18.38 -10.55 -5.72
C ARG A 198 19.79 -9.99 -5.71
N LEU A 199 19.98 -8.74 -6.13
CA LEU A 199 21.28 -8.05 -6.07
C LEU A 199 21.84 -7.92 -4.65
N CYS A 200 20.96 -7.88 -3.64
CA CYS A 200 21.34 -7.75 -2.24
C CYS A 200 21.61 -9.08 -1.53
N VAL A 201 21.22 -10.23 -2.08
CA VAL A 201 21.28 -11.56 -1.43
C VAL A 201 22.53 -12.36 -1.81
N ASP A 202 23.16 -12.08 -2.95
CA ASP A 202 24.18 -12.98 -3.53
C ASP A 202 25.59 -12.94 -2.88
N ASP A 203 25.88 -12.07 -1.91
CA ASP A 203 27.28 -11.87 -1.44
C ASP A 203 27.68 -12.61 -0.16
N ASP A 204 26.78 -13.22 0.60
CA ASP A 204 27.16 -13.90 1.85
C ASP A 204 27.66 -15.35 1.62
N ASN A 205 27.60 -15.86 0.39
CA ASN A 205 28.14 -17.18 0.04
C ASN A 205 29.60 -17.07 -0.39
N GLY A 206 30.49 -16.84 0.58
CA GLY A 206 31.92 -16.92 0.38
C GLY A 206 32.32 -18.24 -0.30
N GLY A 207 32.82 -18.17 -1.53
CA GLY A 207 33.70 -19.20 -2.09
C GLY A 207 33.27 -19.95 -3.35
N ALA A 208 32.25 -19.51 -4.09
CA ALA A 208 32.04 -20.02 -5.44
C ALA A 208 31.55 -18.92 -6.39
N SER A 209 32.47 -18.39 -7.21
CA SER A 209 32.12 -17.47 -8.30
C SER A 209 30.96 -18.03 -9.12
N PRO A 210 29.81 -17.35 -9.20
CA PRO A 210 28.78 -17.70 -10.15
C PRO A 210 29.33 -17.37 -11.53
N SER A 211 29.52 -18.38 -12.38
CA SER A 211 29.90 -18.13 -13.77
C SER A 211 28.80 -17.28 -14.42
N SER A 212 29.16 -16.06 -14.79
CA SER A 212 28.31 -15.05 -15.40
C SER A 212 27.73 -15.54 -16.73
N ASN A 213 26.55 -16.16 -16.67
CA ASN A 213 25.68 -16.39 -17.81
C ASN A 213 24.21 -16.23 -17.39
N ILE A 214 23.88 -15.15 -16.68
CA ILE A 214 22.48 -14.74 -16.55
C ILE A 214 22.09 -14.08 -17.86
N LYS A 215 21.49 -14.87 -18.75
CA LYS A 215 20.93 -14.41 -20.01
C LYS A 215 19.63 -13.66 -19.69
N VAL A 216 19.70 -12.33 -19.64
CA VAL A 216 18.52 -11.45 -19.55
C VAL A 216 17.74 -11.59 -20.86
N THR A 217 16.73 -12.45 -20.87
CA THR A 217 15.75 -12.56 -21.96
C THR A 217 14.55 -11.70 -21.63
N GLY A 218 14.41 -10.53 -22.25
CA GLY A 218 13.25 -9.69 -21.98
C GLY A 218 13.22 -8.34 -22.68
N LEU A 219 13.46 -8.29 -24.00
CA LEU A 219 13.14 -7.14 -24.84
C LEU A 219 12.61 -7.60 -26.21
N ASP A 220 11.58 -8.46 -26.22
CA ASP A 220 10.77 -8.62 -27.44
C ASP A 220 9.59 -7.64 -27.35
N GLY A 221 9.85 -6.43 -27.84
CA GLY A 221 8.86 -5.38 -28.01
C GLY A 221 7.84 -5.78 -29.06
N ASN A 222 6.63 -6.11 -28.61
CA ASN A 222 5.47 -6.24 -29.48
C ASN A 222 4.96 -4.85 -29.87
N VAL A 223 5.47 -4.31 -30.99
CA VAL A 223 4.88 -3.14 -31.66
C VAL A 223 3.74 -3.66 -32.53
N GLY A 224 2.53 -3.64 -31.98
CA GLY A 224 1.29 -3.85 -32.72
C GLY A 224 0.74 -2.52 -33.22
N THR A 225 0.68 -2.39 -34.54
CA THR A 225 -0.07 -1.40 -35.34
C THR A 225 -1.57 -1.42 -35.09
#